data_AF-A0A5D0UK30-F1
#
_entry.id   AF-A0A5D0UK30-F1
#
_cell.length_a   1.000
_cell.length_b   1.000
_cell.length_c   1.000
_cell.angle_alpha   90.00
_cell.angle_beta   90.00
_cell.angle_gamma   90.00
#
_symmetry.space_group_name_H-M   'P 1'
#
loop_
_entity.id
_entity.type
_entity.pdbx_description
1 polymer ?
#
loop_
_entity_poly.entity_id
_entity_poly.type
_entity_poly.pdbx_seq_one_letter_code
_entity_poly.pdbx_strand_id
1 'polypeptide(L)'
;MATTPRRTPAHQLFIDLLYGFHVQNGKARCEELAELASRIRALHPDYRGGDATGMSANNIYKILHGRLMTLPGSRQLNVLVLCMQHFAYEAHIRNHDPGCAALPGWQALLSRADALDRYQQAEGRFLPEASGDAEQPLRPPAPVPTATAASAELIAAGSIRLNPVELHELVALGDYTRMLAVRVAEGDRRALYEVALVLGTADPPGNQRAAVFAMAAAAAAPGASVASGLLTPDAEFDVRQAAWHARILAHAVEAHGDHDAARVFDRCADRVDNPGQRAWAP
;
A
#
# COMPACT_ATOMS: atom_id res chain seq x y z
N MET A 1 -30.82 -13.54 7.12
CA MET A 1 -29.66 -13.98 6.32
C MET A 1 -28.95 -12.74 5.82
N ALA A 2 -27.81 -12.38 6.41
CA ALA A 2 -27.02 -11.25 5.93
C ALA A 2 -26.25 -11.72 4.70
N THR A 3 -26.66 -11.26 3.51
CA THR A 3 -25.87 -11.45 2.28
C THR A 3 -24.60 -10.64 2.45
N THR A 4 -23.47 -11.31 2.68
CA THR A 4 -22.17 -10.67 2.73
C THR A 4 -21.91 -9.96 1.39
N PRO A 5 -21.39 -8.72 1.38
CA PRO A 5 -21.03 -8.02 0.15
C PRO A 5 -20.11 -8.86 -0.73
N ARG A 6 -20.53 -9.19 -1.95
CA ARG A 6 -19.59 -9.71 -2.96
C ARG A 6 -18.78 -8.53 -3.49
N ARG A 7 -17.53 -8.42 -3.06
CA ARG A 7 -16.61 -7.36 -3.51
C ARG A 7 -15.86 -7.78 -4.75
N THR A 8 -15.60 -6.84 -5.65
CA THR A 8 -14.67 -7.07 -6.77
C THR A 8 -13.22 -6.85 -6.32
N PRO A 9 -12.23 -7.38 -7.05
CA PRO A 9 -10.83 -7.07 -6.83
C PRO A 9 -10.51 -5.57 -6.84
N ALA A 10 -11.10 -4.78 -7.75
CA ALA A 10 -10.87 -3.34 -7.83
C ALA A 10 -11.43 -2.59 -6.62
N HIS A 11 -12.60 -2.99 -6.13
CA HIS A 11 -13.16 -2.46 -4.89
C HIS A 11 -12.20 -2.71 -3.72
N GLN A 12 -11.79 -3.97 -3.53
CA GLN A 12 -10.92 -4.35 -2.43
C GLN A 12 -9.58 -3.61 -2.49
N LEU A 13 -8.99 -3.48 -3.69
CA LEU A 13 -7.74 -2.77 -3.90
C LEU A 13 -7.83 -1.29 -3.47
N PHE A 14 -8.93 -0.62 -3.77
CA PHE A 14 -9.13 0.76 -3.32
C PHE A 14 -9.27 0.87 -1.79
N ILE A 15 -10.03 -0.04 -1.18
CA ILE A 15 -10.17 -0.09 0.28
C ILE A 15 -8.81 -0.36 0.95
N ASP A 16 -8.04 -1.30 0.42
CA ASP A 16 -6.69 -1.60 0.92
C ASP A 16 -5.79 -0.38 0.79
N LEU A 17 -5.83 0.33 -0.33
CA LEU A 17 -5.05 1.56 -0.51
C LEU A 17 -5.44 2.66 0.49
N LEU A 18 -6.74 2.83 0.75
CA LEU A 18 -7.26 3.80 1.71
C LEU A 18 -6.90 3.42 3.16
N TYR A 19 -6.96 2.14 3.49
CA TYR A 19 -6.56 1.63 4.80
C TYR A 19 -5.04 1.73 5.01
N GLY A 20 -4.24 1.46 3.98
CA GLY A 20 -2.79 1.68 4.00
C GLY A 20 -2.46 3.14 4.31
N PHE A 21 -3.17 4.08 3.68
CA PHE A 21 -3.03 5.50 3.98
C PHE A 21 -3.40 5.82 5.44
N HIS A 22 -4.49 5.27 5.96
CA HIS A 22 -4.87 5.44 7.37
C HIS A 22 -3.77 4.99 8.33
N VAL A 23 -3.15 3.84 8.06
CA VAL A 23 -2.04 3.31 8.87
C VAL A 23 -0.82 4.23 8.80
N GLN A 24 -0.44 4.71 7.61
CA GLN A 24 0.70 5.63 7.44
C GLN A 24 0.49 6.99 8.12
N ASN A 25 -0.76 7.39 8.30
CA ASN A 25 -1.12 8.61 9.04
C ASN A 25 -1.28 8.36 10.54
N GLY A 26 -0.80 7.24 11.07
CA GLY A 26 -0.81 6.95 12.51
C GLY A 26 -2.03 6.20 13.02
N LYS A 27 -2.91 5.71 12.13
CA LYS A 27 -4.05 4.86 12.48
C LYS A 27 -4.97 5.50 13.56
N ALA A 28 -5.33 6.76 13.36
CA ALA A 28 -6.27 7.50 14.23
C ALA A 28 -7.55 6.71 14.51
N ARG A 29 -8.11 6.83 15.70
CA ARG A 29 -9.39 6.17 16.04
C ARG A 29 -10.52 6.76 15.21
N CYS A 30 -11.55 5.97 14.94
CA CYS A 30 -12.68 6.41 14.11
C CYS A 30 -13.45 7.56 14.76
N GLU A 31 -13.46 7.63 16.09
CA GLU A 31 -14.04 8.73 16.88
C GLU A 31 -13.26 10.03 16.65
N GLU A 32 -11.92 9.98 16.70
CA GLU A 32 -11.05 11.14 16.49
C GLU A 32 -11.21 11.69 15.06
N LEU A 33 -11.28 10.79 14.07
CA LEU A 33 -11.54 11.18 12.68
C LEU A 33 -12.93 11.80 12.50
N ALA A 34 -13.95 11.31 13.20
CA ALA A 34 -15.29 11.88 13.16
C ALA A 34 -15.35 13.28 13.78
N GLU A 35 -14.62 13.50 14.89
CA GLU A 35 -14.48 14.82 15.52
C GLU A 35 -13.74 15.80 14.61
N LEU A 36 -12.65 15.39 13.96
CA LEU A 36 -11.95 16.19 12.97
C LEU A 36 -12.85 16.50 11.77
N ALA A 37 -13.62 15.52 11.29
CA ALA A 37 -14.55 15.71 10.18
C ALA A 37 -15.57 16.83 10.49
N SER A 38 -16.10 16.86 11.73
CA SER A 38 -17.05 17.90 12.15
C SER A 38 -16.48 19.33 12.07
N ARG A 39 -15.15 19.49 12.11
CA ARG A 39 -14.44 20.77 12.09
C ARG A 39 -13.70 21.04 10.78
N ILE A 40 -13.90 20.20 9.75
CA ILE A 40 -13.04 20.18 8.56
C ILE A 40 -12.97 21.51 7.81
N ARG A 41 -14.06 22.29 7.77
CA ARG A 41 -14.10 23.61 7.13
C ARG A 41 -13.32 24.67 7.90
N ALA A 42 -13.23 24.54 9.22
CA ALA A 42 -12.41 25.42 10.04
C ALA A 42 -10.93 25.07 9.90
N LEU A 43 -10.61 23.78 9.80
CA LEU A 43 -9.22 23.29 9.65
C LEU A 43 -8.66 23.55 8.24
N HIS A 44 -9.50 23.48 7.20
CA HIS A 44 -9.11 23.75 5.82
C HIS A 44 -10.07 24.75 5.17
N PRO A 45 -9.83 26.07 5.31
CA PRO A 45 -10.68 27.12 4.74
C PRO A 45 -10.80 27.08 3.21
N ASP A 46 -9.78 26.54 2.54
CA ASP A 46 -9.72 26.37 1.09
C ASP A 46 -10.54 25.17 0.59
N TYR A 47 -10.99 24.30 1.50
CA TYR A 47 -11.83 23.16 1.14
C TYR A 47 -13.24 23.63 0.76
N ARG A 48 -13.52 23.66 -0.55
CA ARG A 48 -14.84 24.02 -1.12
C ARG A 48 -15.83 22.86 -1.18
N GLY A 49 -15.51 21.71 -0.57
CA GLY A 49 -16.38 20.54 -0.58
C GLY A 49 -17.61 20.66 0.32
N GLY A 50 -18.44 19.61 0.28
CA GLY A 50 -19.60 19.47 1.16
C GLY A 50 -19.20 19.27 2.63
N ASP A 51 -20.18 19.46 3.53
CA ASP A 51 -20.03 19.20 4.96
C ASP A 51 -19.69 17.72 5.23
N ALA A 52 -19.30 17.42 6.48
CA ALA A 52 -19.01 16.07 6.98
C ALA A 52 -20.25 15.16 7.08
N THR A 53 -21.26 15.38 6.23
CA THR A 53 -22.49 14.59 6.18
C THR A 53 -22.14 13.11 5.95
N GLY A 54 -22.56 12.27 6.90
CA GLY A 54 -22.29 10.83 6.85
C GLY A 54 -20.92 10.41 7.41
N MET A 55 -20.13 11.30 8.00
CA MET A 55 -18.82 10.97 8.60
C MET A 55 -18.93 10.63 10.09
N SER A 56 -19.82 9.71 10.46
CA SER A 56 -19.83 9.16 11.83
C SER A 56 -18.71 8.13 12.01
N ALA A 57 -18.24 7.92 13.25
CA ALA A 57 -17.20 6.93 13.56
C ALA A 57 -17.54 5.53 12.99
N ASN A 58 -18.80 5.10 13.11
CA ASN A 58 -19.27 3.85 12.54
C ASN A 58 -19.19 3.83 11.00
N ASN A 59 -19.52 4.94 10.33
CA ASN A 59 -19.40 4.98 8.87
C ASN A 59 -17.94 5.01 8.41
N ILE A 60 -17.07 5.74 9.12
CA ILE A 60 -15.62 5.75 8.87
C ILE A 60 -15.05 4.34 9.01
N TYR A 61 -15.39 3.64 10.08
CA TYR A 61 -15.00 2.23 10.28
C TYR A 61 -15.47 1.35 9.10
N LYS A 62 -16.73 1.51 8.67
CA LYS A 62 -17.25 0.75 7.52
C LYS A 62 -16.52 1.06 6.23
N ILE A 63 -16.16 2.32 5.97
CA ILE A 63 -15.37 2.71 4.80
C ILE A 63 -13.98 2.07 4.87
N LEU A 64 -13.26 2.25 5.98
CA LEU A 64 -11.88 1.80 6.14
C LEU A 64 -11.72 0.27 6.05
N HIS A 65 -12.71 -0.48 6.52
CA HIS A 65 -12.70 -1.94 6.44
C HIS A 65 -13.50 -2.49 5.25
N GLY A 66 -13.92 -1.62 4.32
CA GLY A 66 -14.68 -1.96 3.12
C GLY A 66 -16.04 -2.59 3.40
N ARG A 67 -16.58 -2.47 4.62
CA ARG A 67 -17.87 -3.08 5.01
C ARG A 67 -19.07 -2.43 4.31
N LEU A 68 -18.86 -1.37 3.52
CA LEU A 68 -19.85 -0.83 2.60
C LEU A 68 -19.92 -1.65 1.32
N MET A 69 -21.13 -1.77 0.76
CA MET A 69 -21.36 -2.42 -0.54
C MET A 69 -20.80 -1.61 -1.71
N THR A 70 -20.69 -0.29 -1.51
CA THR A 70 -20.25 0.66 -2.53
C THR A 70 -18.96 1.34 -2.07
N LEU A 71 -18.13 1.76 -3.03
CA LEU A 71 -17.01 2.65 -2.75
C LEU A 71 -17.51 3.95 -2.06
N PRO A 72 -16.67 4.59 -1.23
CA PRO A 72 -17.04 5.86 -0.62
C PRO A 72 -17.29 6.92 -1.71
N GLY A 73 -18.28 7.78 -1.50
CA GLY A 73 -18.50 8.89 -2.42
C GLY A 73 -17.35 9.91 -2.35
N SER A 74 -17.15 10.69 -3.41
CA SER A 74 -16.08 11.69 -3.50
C SER A 74 -16.00 12.64 -2.30
N ARG A 75 -17.15 13.06 -1.75
CA ARG A 75 -17.19 13.93 -0.56
C ARG A 75 -16.69 13.22 0.70
N GLN A 76 -17.11 11.97 0.92
CA GLN A 76 -16.66 11.17 2.06
C GLN A 76 -15.16 10.92 1.98
N LEU A 77 -14.65 10.57 0.79
CA LEU A 77 -13.23 10.37 0.57
C LEU A 77 -12.42 11.63 0.87
N ASN A 78 -12.84 12.79 0.35
CA ASN A 78 -12.12 14.04 0.59
C ASN A 78 -12.01 14.39 2.07
N VAL A 79 -13.13 14.33 2.80
CA VAL A 79 -13.13 14.62 4.23
C VAL A 79 -12.23 13.63 4.96
N LEU A 80 -12.31 12.33 4.63
CA LEU A 80 -11.52 11.30 5.29
C LEU A 80 -10.01 11.47 5.06
N VAL A 81 -9.60 11.77 3.82
CA VAL A 81 -8.20 12.02 3.46
C VAL A 81 -7.65 13.23 4.22
N LEU A 82 -8.40 14.34 4.25
CA LEU A 82 -8.00 15.54 4.99
C LEU A 82 -7.91 15.26 6.50
N CYS A 83 -8.88 14.57 7.09
CA CYS A 83 -8.83 14.22 8.52
C CYS A 83 -7.60 13.39 8.87
N MET A 84 -7.25 12.40 8.05
CA MET A 84 -6.07 11.56 8.28
C MET A 84 -4.77 12.36 8.18
N GLN A 85 -4.66 13.21 7.16
CA GLN A 85 -3.48 14.06 6.96
C GLN A 85 -3.30 15.06 8.08
N HIS A 86 -4.39 15.71 8.48
CA HIS A 86 -4.39 16.68 9.57
C HIS A 86 -4.02 16.01 10.90
N PHE A 87 -4.59 14.85 11.20
CA PHE A 87 -4.22 14.06 12.37
C PHE A 87 -2.73 13.72 12.37
N ALA A 88 -2.18 13.25 11.24
CA ALA A 88 -0.77 12.91 11.14
C ALA A 88 0.14 14.14 11.35
N TYR A 89 -0.31 15.31 10.92
CA TYR A 89 0.39 16.57 11.15
C TYR A 89 0.34 16.98 12.64
N GLU A 90 -0.83 16.98 13.28
CA GLU A 90 -0.97 17.29 14.71
C GLU A 90 -0.20 16.31 15.60
N ALA A 91 -0.15 15.02 15.22
CA ALA A 91 0.58 13.98 15.93
C ALA A 91 2.10 13.98 15.63
N HIS A 92 2.61 14.93 14.83
CA HIS A 92 4.00 15.01 14.39
C HIS A 92 4.52 13.76 13.65
N ILE A 93 3.62 12.96 13.08
CA ILE A 93 3.95 11.85 12.17
C ILE A 93 4.36 12.42 10.81
N ARG A 94 3.79 13.58 10.44
CA ARG A 94 4.15 14.34 9.24
C ARG A 94 4.60 15.75 9.61
N ASN A 95 5.62 16.23 8.90
CA ASN A 95 6.19 17.57 9.10
C ASN A 95 5.30 18.70 8.52
N HIS A 96 4.40 18.36 7.60
CA HIS A 96 3.52 19.30 6.91
C HIS A 96 2.17 18.66 6.58
N ASP A 97 1.11 19.45 6.69
CA ASP A 97 -0.24 19.10 6.25
C ASP A 97 -0.44 19.47 4.77
N PRO A 98 -0.53 18.50 3.84
CA PRO A 98 -0.70 18.77 2.42
C PRO A 98 -2.08 19.37 2.07
N GLY A 99 -3.05 19.30 2.99
CA GLY A 99 -4.39 19.84 2.82
C GLY A 99 -5.05 19.44 1.50
N CYS A 100 -5.65 20.42 0.82
CA CYS A 100 -6.43 20.18 -0.39
C CYS A 100 -5.59 19.74 -1.60
N ALA A 101 -4.26 19.90 -1.58
CA ALA A 101 -3.40 19.56 -2.71
C ALA A 101 -3.38 18.04 -3.02
N ALA A 102 -3.63 17.20 -2.01
CA ALA A 102 -3.68 15.75 -2.18
C ALA A 102 -4.98 15.24 -2.82
N LEU A 103 -6.06 16.04 -2.79
CA LEU A 103 -7.39 15.58 -3.19
C LEU A 103 -7.51 15.14 -4.65
N PRO A 104 -6.91 15.83 -5.65
CA PRO A 104 -7.03 15.43 -7.06
C PRO A 104 -6.51 14.00 -7.33
N GLY A 105 -5.36 13.62 -6.76
CA GLY A 105 -4.80 12.27 -6.91
C GLY A 105 -5.73 11.20 -6.35
N TRP A 106 -6.27 11.43 -5.15
CA TRP A 106 -7.26 10.55 -4.51
C TRP A 106 -8.57 10.44 -5.30
N GLN A 107 -9.05 11.55 -5.89
CA GLN A 107 -10.24 11.52 -6.74
C GLN A 107 -10.01 10.75 -8.05
N ALA A 108 -8.82 10.84 -8.63
CA ALA A 108 -8.46 10.05 -9.80
C ALA A 108 -8.43 8.55 -9.48
N LEU A 109 -7.86 8.17 -8.33
CA LEU A 109 -7.84 6.79 -7.84
C LEU A 109 -9.25 6.24 -7.61
N LEU A 110 -10.12 7.02 -6.94
CA LEU A 110 -11.52 6.64 -6.74
C LEU A 110 -12.25 6.46 -8.06
N SER A 111 -12.08 7.41 -9.00
CA SER A 111 -12.75 7.36 -10.31
C SER A 111 -12.32 6.12 -11.11
N ARG A 112 -11.02 5.78 -11.08
CA ARG A 112 -10.48 4.57 -11.73
C ARG A 112 -10.99 3.29 -11.05
N ALA A 113 -11.01 3.26 -9.71
CA ALA A 113 -11.53 2.15 -8.95
C ALA A 113 -13.02 1.91 -9.23
N ASP A 114 -13.83 2.98 -9.29
CA ASP A 114 -15.26 2.91 -9.60
C ASP A 114 -15.53 2.38 -11.01
N ALA A 115 -14.78 2.86 -12.01
CA ALA A 115 -14.90 2.37 -13.38
C ALA A 115 -14.54 0.87 -13.48
N LEU A 116 -13.45 0.45 -12.82
CA LEU A 116 -13.02 -0.95 -12.81
C LEU A 116 -13.95 -1.85 -11.99
N ASP A 117 -14.48 -1.37 -10.86
CA ASP A 117 -15.46 -2.09 -10.04
C ASP A 117 -16.72 -2.37 -10.86
N ARG A 118 -17.29 -1.36 -11.52
CA ARG A 118 -18.46 -1.54 -12.40
C ARG A 118 -18.19 -2.52 -13.54
N TYR A 119 -17.03 -2.44 -14.17
CA TYR A 119 -16.64 -3.39 -15.22
C TYR A 119 -16.52 -4.83 -14.68
N GLN A 120 -15.85 -5.02 -13.54
CA GLN A 120 -15.67 -6.33 -12.93
C GLN A 120 -16.98 -6.94 -12.43
N GLN A 121 -17.89 -6.11 -11.91
CA GLN A 121 -19.25 -6.53 -11.54
C GLN A 121 -20.03 -7.03 -12.76
N ALA A 122 -19.96 -6.30 -13.89
CA ALA A 122 -20.61 -6.72 -15.14
C ALA A 122 -20.06 -8.05 -15.67
N GLU A 123 -18.75 -8.27 -15.51
CA GLU A 123 -18.05 -9.51 -15.87
C GLU A 123 -18.22 -10.66 -14.84
N GLY A 124 -18.94 -10.43 -13.74
CA GLY A 124 -19.13 -11.43 -12.68
C GLY A 124 -17.86 -11.77 -11.89
N ARG A 125 -16.83 -10.91 -11.93
CA ARG A 125 -15.54 -11.12 -11.26
C ARG A 125 -15.60 -10.64 -9.81
N PHE A 126 -15.92 -11.56 -8.92
CA PHE A 126 -15.95 -11.31 -7.47
C PHE A 126 -14.82 -12.03 -6.76
N LEU A 127 -14.33 -11.44 -5.67
CA LEU A 127 -13.43 -12.12 -4.76
C LEU A 127 -14.17 -13.28 -4.06
N PRO A 128 -13.50 -14.41 -3.81
CA PRO A 128 -14.02 -15.44 -2.92
C PRO A 128 -14.29 -14.82 -1.54
N GLU A 129 -15.38 -15.19 -0.88
CA GLU A 129 -15.67 -14.75 0.49
C GLU A 129 -14.47 -15.09 1.38
N ALA A 130 -13.68 -14.07 1.74
CA ALA A 130 -12.76 -14.20 2.85
C ALA A 130 -13.61 -14.35 4.11
N SER A 131 -13.70 -15.58 4.61
CA SER A 131 -14.26 -15.88 5.92
C SER A 131 -13.64 -14.96 6.96
N GLY A 132 -14.45 -14.07 7.53
CA GLY A 132 -14.40 -13.58 8.91
C GLY A 132 -13.11 -12.97 9.45
N ASP A 133 -13.20 -11.69 9.83
CA ASP A 133 -12.43 -11.04 10.90
C ASP A 133 -10.90 -11.15 10.91
N ALA A 134 -10.26 -10.06 10.51
CA ALA A 134 -8.88 -9.74 10.89
C ALA A 134 -8.70 -9.42 12.41
N GLU A 135 -9.65 -9.83 13.26
CA GLU A 135 -9.62 -9.73 14.72
C GLU A 135 -9.87 -11.08 15.41
N GLN A 136 -9.60 -12.22 14.74
CA GLN A 136 -9.48 -13.46 15.48
C GLN A 136 -8.13 -13.44 16.22
N PRO A 137 -8.09 -13.44 17.57
CA PRO A 137 -6.83 -13.53 18.28
C PRO A 137 -6.15 -14.83 17.84
N LEU A 138 -4.88 -14.71 17.41
CA LEU A 138 -4.01 -15.83 17.07
C LEU A 138 -4.17 -16.92 18.13
N ARG A 139 -4.96 -17.96 17.84
CA ARG A 139 -4.91 -19.18 18.64
C ARG A 139 -3.56 -19.80 18.34
N PRO A 140 -2.65 -19.95 19.32
CA PRO A 140 -1.42 -20.67 19.08
C PRO A 140 -1.79 -22.07 18.58
N PRO A 141 -1.14 -22.56 17.51
CA PRO A 141 -1.38 -23.92 17.05
C PRO A 141 -1.06 -24.88 18.19
N ALA A 142 -1.99 -25.78 18.48
CA ALA A 142 -1.76 -26.84 19.45
C ALA A 142 -0.51 -27.63 19.02
N PRO A 143 0.38 -28.00 19.96
CA PRO A 143 1.61 -28.71 19.64
C PRO A 143 1.25 -30.09 19.06
N VAL A 144 1.54 -30.28 17.77
CA VAL A 144 1.56 -31.61 17.15
C VAL A 144 2.96 -32.19 17.43
N PRO A 145 3.08 -33.43 17.92
CA PRO A 145 4.35 -33.97 18.40
C PRO A 145 5.39 -34.08 17.28
N THR A 146 6.61 -33.72 17.65
CA THR A 146 7.87 -33.78 16.92
C THR A 146 8.09 -35.08 16.15
N ALA A 147 8.37 -34.95 14.85
CA ALA A 147 9.18 -35.92 14.13
C ALA A 147 10.24 -35.16 13.31
N THR A 148 11.48 -35.41 13.71
CA THR A 148 12.73 -34.97 13.11
C THR A 148 12.85 -35.49 11.69
N ALA A 149 12.99 -34.60 10.71
CA ALA A 149 13.70 -34.88 9.46
C ALA A 149 14.12 -33.56 8.83
N ALA A 150 15.43 -33.36 8.73
CA ALA A 150 16.01 -32.32 7.91
C ALA A 150 15.47 -32.44 6.48
N SER A 151 14.84 -31.37 5.99
CA SER A 151 14.62 -31.16 4.57
C SER A 151 14.54 -29.67 4.35
N ALA A 152 15.46 -29.17 3.53
CA ALA A 152 15.36 -27.87 2.91
C ALA A 152 14.00 -27.79 2.22
N GLU A 153 13.03 -27.13 2.86
CA GLU A 153 11.82 -26.72 2.18
C GLU A 153 12.23 -25.69 1.15
N LEU A 154 12.36 -26.16 -0.09
CA LEU A 154 12.25 -25.35 -1.29
C LEU A 154 11.07 -24.42 -1.06
N ILE A 155 11.35 -23.14 -0.82
CA ILE A 155 10.34 -22.08 -0.82
C ILE A 155 9.83 -22.04 -2.26
N ALA A 156 8.76 -22.80 -2.53
CA ALA A 156 8.00 -22.65 -3.75
C ALA A 156 7.62 -21.17 -3.82
N ALA A 157 8.00 -20.51 -4.91
CA ALA A 157 7.73 -19.10 -5.18
C ALA A 157 6.21 -18.89 -5.26
N GLY A 158 5.54 -18.86 -4.12
CA GLY A 158 4.15 -18.49 -3.99
C GLY A 158 4.02 -17.01 -4.31
N SER A 159 2.97 -16.65 -5.03
CA SER A 159 2.57 -15.25 -5.26
C SER A 159 2.55 -14.52 -3.91
N ILE A 160 3.52 -13.63 -3.66
CA ILE A 160 3.50 -12.82 -2.44
C ILE A 160 2.40 -11.78 -2.60
N ARG A 161 1.45 -11.79 -1.67
CA ARG A 161 0.43 -10.75 -1.62
C ARG A 161 0.99 -9.48 -0.99
N LEU A 162 0.78 -8.37 -1.69
CA LEU A 162 0.97 -7.03 -1.17
C LEU A 162 -0.07 -6.76 -0.10
N ASN A 163 0.38 -6.23 1.03
CA ASN A 163 -0.53 -5.74 2.06
C ASN A 163 -1.01 -4.30 1.72
N PRO A 164 -2.04 -3.79 2.41
CA PRO A 164 -2.58 -2.44 2.23
C PRO A 164 -1.52 -1.31 2.26
N VAL A 165 -0.55 -1.38 3.17
CA VAL A 165 0.50 -0.37 3.34
C VAL A 165 1.48 -0.39 2.17
N GLU A 166 1.90 -1.58 1.75
CA GLU A 166 2.81 -1.78 0.62
C GLU A 166 2.17 -1.33 -0.69
N LEU A 167 0.89 -1.68 -0.88
CA LEU A 167 0.13 -1.24 -2.04
C LEU A 167 0.01 0.29 -2.07
N HIS A 168 -0.24 0.93 -0.93
CA HIS A 168 -0.29 2.39 -0.84
C HIS A 168 1.04 3.04 -1.25
N GLU A 169 2.16 2.55 -0.71
CA GLU A 169 3.50 3.01 -1.08
C GLU A 169 3.76 2.91 -2.58
N LEU A 170 3.40 1.77 -3.19
CA LEU A 170 3.57 1.57 -4.62
C LEU A 170 2.68 2.55 -5.41
N VAL A 171 1.40 2.68 -5.08
CA VAL A 171 0.48 3.52 -5.88
C VAL A 171 0.83 5.00 -5.80
N ALA A 172 1.38 5.47 -4.68
CA ALA A 172 1.83 6.85 -4.50
C ALA A 172 3.04 7.22 -5.38
N LEU A 173 3.78 6.23 -5.90
CA LEU A 173 4.96 6.45 -6.72
C LEU A 173 4.66 6.55 -8.23
N GLY A 174 3.46 6.17 -8.68
CA GLY A 174 3.00 6.38 -10.06
C GLY A 174 2.56 5.12 -10.79
N ASP A 175 2.43 5.20 -12.11
CA ASP A 175 1.88 4.13 -12.95
C ASP A 175 2.82 2.92 -13.09
N TYR A 176 4.13 3.15 -13.08
CA TYR A 176 5.13 2.08 -13.12
C TYR A 176 4.98 1.11 -11.95
N THR A 177 4.92 1.63 -10.73
CA THR A 177 4.77 0.83 -9.50
C THR A 177 3.38 0.20 -9.37
N ARG A 178 2.33 0.80 -9.96
CA ARG A 178 1.02 0.14 -10.12
C ARG A 178 1.12 -1.11 -11.01
N MET A 179 1.85 -1.04 -12.11
CA MET A 179 2.11 -2.20 -12.97
C MET A 179 2.92 -3.27 -12.20
N LEU A 180 3.91 -2.87 -11.41
CA LEU A 180 4.66 -3.82 -10.57
C LEU A 180 3.77 -4.56 -9.58
N ALA A 181 2.81 -3.87 -8.95
CA ALA A 181 1.87 -4.50 -8.02
C ALA A 181 1.05 -5.62 -8.68
N VAL A 182 0.65 -5.43 -9.95
CA VAL A 182 -0.05 -6.47 -10.73
C VAL A 182 0.88 -7.64 -11.04
N ARG A 183 2.09 -7.37 -11.54
CA ARG A 183 3.06 -8.41 -11.91
C ARG A 183 3.55 -9.24 -10.72
N VAL A 184 3.64 -8.64 -9.53
CA VAL A 184 3.94 -9.38 -8.28
C VAL A 184 2.85 -10.38 -7.95
N ALA A 185 1.58 -10.05 -8.17
CA ALA A 185 0.47 -10.98 -7.96
C ALA A 185 0.54 -12.19 -8.91
N GLU A 186 1.15 -12.02 -10.08
CA GLU A 186 1.41 -13.07 -11.08
C GLU A 186 2.69 -13.88 -10.78
N GLY A 187 3.44 -13.54 -9.73
CA GLY A 187 4.69 -14.21 -9.37
C GLY A 187 5.89 -13.82 -10.22
N ASP A 188 5.83 -12.67 -10.92
CA ASP A 188 6.94 -12.19 -11.73
C ASP A 188 8.16 -11.86 -10.84
N ARG A 189 9.23 -12.65 -11.03
CA ARG A 189 10.50 -12.52 -10.31
C ARG A 189 11.10 -11.12 -10.39
N ARG A 190 11.07 -10.50 -11.57
CA ARG A 190 11.64 -9.16 -11.77
C ARG A 190 10.80 -8.14 -11.02
N ALA A 191 9.48 -8.26 -11.06
CA ALA A 191 8.60 -7.39 -10.29
C ALA A 191 8.78 -7.55 -8.79
N LEU A 192 8.99 -8.78 -8.28
CA LEU A 192 9.31 -9.03 -6.87
C LEU A 192 10.60 -8.31 -6.44
N TYR A 193 11.64 -8.36 -7.26
CA TYR A 193 12.90 -7.66 -7.00
C TYR A 193 12.73 -6.14 -6.99
N GLU A 194 12.03 -5.58 -7.98
CA GLU A 194 11.80 -4.14 -8.08
C GLU A 194 10.87 -3.62 -6.96
N VAL A 195 9.86 -4.40 -6.56
CA VAL A 195 9.04 -4.09 -5.38
C VAL A 195 9.86 -4.15 -4.09
N ALA A 196 10.79 -5.10 -3.97
CA ALA A 196 11.70 -5.14 -2.81
C ALA A 196 12.53 -3.86 -2.70
N LEU A 197 13.04 -3.34 -3.81
CA LEU A 197 13.76 -2.06 -3.85
C LEU A 197 12.88 -0.88 -3.44
N VAL A 198 11.69 -0.80 -4.03
CA VAL A 198 10.76 0.31 -3.77
C VAL A 198 10.31 0.34 -2.32
N LEU A 199 9.92 -0.81 -1.78
CA LEU A 199 9.49 -0.90 -0.38
C LEU A 199 10.67 -0.76 0.58
N GLY A 200 11.80 -1.36 0.28
CA GLY A 200 12.95 -1.36 1.18
C GLY A 200 13.65 -0.01 1.32
N THR A 201 13.46 0.89 0.35
CA THR A 201 13.87 2.31 0.44
C THR A 201 12.77 3.22 0.99
N ALA A 202 11.57 2.69 1.24
CA ALA A 202 10.50 3.43 1.90
C ALA A 202 10.74 3.54 3.42
N ASP A 203 9.94 4.37 4.08
CA ASP A 203 9.95 4.47 5.53
C ASP A 203 9.13 3.36 6.19
N PRO A 204 9.41 3.05 7.48
CA PRO A 204 8.48 2.27 8.28
C PRO A 204 7.08 2.91 8.28
N PRO A 205 5.99 2.12 8.19
CA PRO A 205 5.98 0.65 8.14
C PRO A 205 6.13 0.02 6.74
N GLY A 206 6.26 0.82 5.67
CA GLY A 206 6.30 0.34 4.28
C GLY A 206 7.48 -0.59 3.95
N ASN A 207 8.61 -0.45 4.65
CA ASN A 207 9.81 -1.25 4.41
C ASN A 207 9.87 -2.60 5.14
N GLN A 208 8.95 -2.88 6.06
CA GLN A 208 9.06 -4.02 6.98
C GLN A 208 9.16 -5.39 6.30
N ARG A 209 8.55 -5.54 5.12
CA ARG A 209 8.54 -6.80 4.36
C ARG A 209 9.44 -6.78 3.12
N ALA A 210 10.25 -5.76 2.92
CA ALA A 210 11.13 -5.66 1.76
C ALA A 210 12.07 -6.87 1.62
N ALA A 211 12.61 -7.37 2.74
CA ALA A 211 13.42 -8.60 2.76
C ALA A 211 12.66 -9.82 2.24
N VAL A 212 11.35 -9.93 2.51
CA VAL A 212 10.51 -11.04 2.05
C VAL A 212 10.38 -11.04 0.52
N PHE A 213 10.20 -9.87 -0.08
CA PHE A 213 10.16 -9.72 -1.54
C PHE A 213 11.53 -10.02 -2.18
N ALA A 214 12.63 -9.56 -1.57
CA ALA A 214 13.98 -9.85 -2.04
C ALA A 214 14.30 -11.35 -1.97
N MET A 215 13.94 -12.02 -0.87
CA MET A 215 14.09 -13.47 -0.70
C MET A 215 13.30 -14.26 -1.74
N ALA A 216 12.04 -13.89 -2.03
CA ALA A 216 11.27 -14.58 -3.05
C ALA A 216 11.79 -14.32 -4.47
N ALA A 217 12.26 -13.11 -4.77
CA ALA A 217 12.91 -12.82 -6.03
C ALA A 217 14.24 -13.60 -6.20
N ALA A 218 14.98 -13.81 -5.10
CA ALA A 218 16.16 -14.66 -5.09
C ALA A 218 15.81 -16.14 -5.30
N ALA A 219 14.83 -16.66 -4.57
CA ALA A 219 14.38 -18.05 -4.65
C ALA A 219 13.80 -18.42 -6.03
N ALA A 220 13.14 -17.47 -6.70
CA ALA A 220 12.59 -17.68 -8.04
C ALA A 220 13.66 -17.64 -9.16
N ALA A 221 14.92 -17.29 -8.86
CA ALA A 221 15.98 -17.22 -9.84
C ALA A 221 16.60 -18.61 -10.13
N PRO A 222 16.86 -18.96 -11.40
CA PRO A 222 17.49 -20.25 -11.75
C PRO A 222 18.99 -20.33 -11.42
N GLY A 223 19.55 -19.33 -10.73
CA GLY A 223 20.98 -19.21 -10.40
C GLY A 223 21.24 -18.00 -9.50
N ALA A 224 22.49 -17.52 -9.47
CA ALA A 224 22.87 -16.35 -8.67
C ALA A 224 21.95 -15.15 -8.99
N SER A 225 21.28 -14.63 -7.97
CA SER A 225 20.28 -13.55 -8.11
C SER A 225 20.83 -12.24 -7.61
N VAL A 226 20.64 -11.17 -8.39
CA VAL A 226 20.90 -9.79 -7.93
C VAL A 226 20.03 -9.41 -6.73
N ALA A 227 18.89 -10.08 -6.53
CA ALA A 227 18.03 -9.87 -5.38
C ALA A 227 18.66 -10.34 -4.06
N SER A 228 19.56 -11.34 -4.11
CA SER A 228 20.35 -11.76 -2.94
C SER A 228 21.29 -10.66 -2.47
N GLY A 229 21.72 -9.77 -3.38
CA GLY A 229 22.51 -8.60 -3.03
C GLY A 229 21.74 -7.58 -2.17
N LEU A 230 20.40 -7.62 -2.15
CA LEU A 230 19.60 -6.73 -1.30
C LEU A 230 19.49 -7.20 0.16
N LEU A 231 20.12 -8.33 0.49
CA LEU A 231 20.04 -8.96 1.80
C LEU A 231 21.39 -8.94 2.49
N THR A 232 21.39 -8.64 3.80
CA THR A 232 22.55 -8.84 4.66
C THR A 232 22.76 -10.34 4.93
N PRO A 233 23.90 -10.76 5.50
CA PRO A 233 24.12 -12.15 5.91
C PRO A 233 23.06 -12.71 6.87
N ASP A 234 22.41 -11.83 7.64
CA ASP A 234 21.34 -12.16 8.59
C ASP A 234 19.94 -12.15 7.94
N ALA A 235 19.88 -12.08 6.60
CA ALA A 235 18.66 -11.97 5.80
C ALA A 235 17.81 -10.72 6.09
N GLU A 236 18.41 -9.68 6.64
CA GLU A 236 17.79 -8.35 6.75
C GLU A 236 17.93 -7.58 5.43
N PHE A 237 17.07 -6.60 5.20
CA PHE A 237 17.11 -5.80 3.98
C PHE A 237 18.22 -4.74 4.05
N ASP A 238 19.16 -4.77 3.10
CA ASP A 238 20.23 -3.77 2.99
C ASP A 238 19.77 -2.55 2.20
N VAL A 239 19.37 -1.51 2.93
CA VAL A 239 18.87 -0.25 2.37
C VAL A 239 19.93 0.48 1.53
N ARG A 240 21.22 0.39 1.89
CA ARG A 240 22.30 1.07 1.14
C ARG A 240 22.55 0.39 -0.18
N GLN A 241 22.57 -0.94 -0.17
CA GLN A 241 22.71 -1.73 -1.38
C GLN A 241 21.48 -1.56 -2.28
N ALA A 242 20.28 -1.48 -1.71
CA ALA A 242 19.07 -1.14 -2.47
C ALA A 242 19.14 0.23 -3.16
N ALA A 243 19.63 1.28 -2.47
CA ALA A 243 19.81 2.59 -3.09
C ALA A 243 20.80 2.53 -4.27
N TRP A 244 21.91 1.80 -4.13
CA TRP A 244 22.87 1.61 -5.23
C TRP A 244 22.25 0.88 -6.43
N HIS A 245 21.51 -0.21 -6.17
CA HIS A 245 20.77 -0.95 -7.20
C HIS A 245 19.73 -0.07 -7.90
N ALA A 246 19.03 0.79 -7.15
CA ALA A 246 18.06 1.73 -7.71
C ALA A 246 18.71 2.71 -8.69
N ARG A 247 19.88 3.29 -8.38
CA ARG A 247 20.61 4.18 -9.32
C ARG A 247 20.99 3.47 -10.62
N ILE A 248 21.42 2.22 -10.54
CA ILE A 248 21.76 1.42 -11.72
C ILE A 248 20.52 1.18 -12.58
N LEU A 249 19.40 0.82 -11.95
CA LEU A 249 18.14 0.62 -12.66
C LEU A 249 17.64 1.91 -13.30
N ALA A 250 17.69 3.04 -12.60
CA ALA A 250 17.31 4.34 -13.13
C ALA A 250 18.08 4.67 -14.41
N HIS A 251 19.41 4.57 -14.37
CA HIS A 251 20.25 4.81 -15.55
C HIS A 251 19.95 3.81 -16.69
N ALA A 252 19.75 2.54 -16.35
CA ALA A 252 19.47 1.51 -17.34
C ALA A 252 18.12 1.74 -18.04
N VAL A 253 17.04 2.01 -17.30
CA VAL A 253 15.71 2.20 -17.90
C VAL A 253 15.58 3.54 -18.62
N GLU A 254 16.30 4.58 -18.18
CA GLU A 254 16.42 5.85 -18.90
C GLU A 254 17.06 5.66 -20.27
N ALA A 255 18.13 4.86 -20.37
CA ALA A 255 18.76 4.52 -21.65
C ALA A 255 17.81 3.78 -22.62
N HIS A 256 16.74 3.17 -22.11
CA HIS A 256 15.70 2.50 -22.90
C HIS A 256 14.45 3.36 -23.13
N GLY A 257 14.44 4.61 -22.66
CA GLY A 257 13.34 5.56 -22.84
C GLY A 257 12.16 5.39 -21.86
N ASP A 258 12.29 4.56 -20.82
CA ASP A 258 11.26 4.42 -19.78
C ASP A 258 11.49 5.43 -18.66
N HIS A 259 11.05 6.67 -18.93
CA HIS A 259 11.21 7.79 -18.01
C HIS A 259 10.37 7.65 -16.73
N ASP A 260 9.28 6.89 -16.75
CA ASP A 260 8.45 6.65 -15.57
C ASP A 260 9.16 5.73 -14.58
N ALA A 261 9.71 4.62 -15.07
CA ALA A 261 10.54 3.72 -14.28
C ALA A 261 11.78 4.44 -13.72
N ALA A 262 12.45 5.25 -14.55
CA ALA A 262 13.64 5.99 -14.14
C ALA A 262 13.36 6.88 -12.92
N ARG A 263 12.29 7.69 -13.00
CA ARG A 263 11.87 8.58 -11.90
C ARG A 263 11.56 7.84 -10.61
N VAL A 264 10.95 6.66 -10.69
CA VAL A 264 10.67 5.83 -9.51
C VAL A 264 11.98 5.38 -8.85
N PHE A 265 12.94 4.88 -9.64
CA PHE A 265 14.19 4.39 -9.11
C PHE A 265 15.11 5.51 -8.57
N ASP A 266 15.16 6.67 -9.24
CA ASP A 266 15.85 7.84 -8.71
C ASP A 266 15.27 8.25 -7.35
N ARG A 267 13.94 8.30 -7.24
CA ARG A 267 13.26 8.61 -5.97
C ARG A 267 13.56 7.58 -4.88
N CYS A 268 13.73 6.31 -5.23
CA CYS A 268 14.14 5.27 -4.26
C CYS A 268 15.55 5.53 -3.73
N ALA A 269 16.50 5.92 -4.58
CA ALA A 269 17.84 6.30 -4.16
C ALA A 269 17.81 7.58 -3.29
N ASP A 270 17.06 8.60 -3.72
CA ASP A 270 16.92 9.87 -3.01
C ASP A 270 16.34 9.71 -1.59
N ARG A 271 15.39 8.79 -1.39
CA ARG A 271 14.80 8.52 -0.06
C ARG A 271 15.83 8.08 0.98
N VAL A 272 16.91 7.44 0.53
CA VAL A 272 18.00 6.95 1.39
C VAL A 272 19.04 8.04 1.61
N ASP A 273 19.37 8.81 0.57
CA ASP A 273 20.39 9.86 0.64
C ASP A 273 19.88 11.13 1.34
N ASN A 274 18.59 11.45 1.19
CA ASN A 274 17.96 12.67 1.66
C ASN A 274 16.67 12.39 2.46
N PRO A 275 16.78 11.80 3.66
CA PRO A 275 15.62 11.43 4.48
C PRO A 275 14.75 12.64 4.89
N GLY A 276 15.25 13.87 4.78
CA GLY A 276 14.54 15.09 5.14
C GLY A 276 13.67 15.74 4.04
N GLN A 277 13.80 15.34 2.77
CA GLN A 277 13.09 15.99 1.64
C GLN A 277 11.81 15.25 1.22
N ARG A 278 11.18 14.52 2.14
CA ARG A 278 10.12 13.55 1.83
C ARG A 278 8.80 14.22 1.50
N ALA A 279 8.71 14.61 0.23
CA ALA A 279 7.54 15.16 -0.37
C ALA A 279 6.70 14.06 -1.06
N TRP A 280 5.54 13.74 -0.45
CA TRP A 280 4.20 13.91 -1.05
C TRP A 280 3.22 12.72 -1.07
N ALA A 281 1.96 13.18 -1.07
CA ALA A 281 0.72 12.50 -1.44
C ALA A 281 0.69 12.04 -2.92
N PRO A 282 -0.18 11.07 -3.27
CA PRO A 282 -0.39 10.56 -4.63
C PRO A 282 -0.95 11.60 -5.61
#